data_AF-A0A8S3UVC7-F1
#
_entry.id   AF-A0A8S3UVC7-F1
#
_cell.length_a   1.000
_cell.length_b   1.000
_cell.length_c   1.000
_cell.angle_alpha   90.00
_cell.angle_beta   90.00
_cell.angle_gamma   90.00
#
_symmetry.space_group_name_H-M   'P 1'
#
loop_
_entity.id
_entity.type
_entity.pdbx_description
1 polymer ?
#
loop_
_entity_poly.entity_id
_entity_poly.type
_entity_poly.pdbx_seq_one_letter_code
_entity_poly.pdbx_strand_id
1 'polypeptide(L)'
;MLPRRTSCKQLGHLRQNYGDIISLSLGSYWVVFVNGRKFEELFVKHANETSDRPMLFIFKLVKIKSTERLDENNIRDFIDAYFLKTVETNNEYYTDEQLLSVIADLFGAGTETSATTIEWAFVYMMNDMDIQIKMRQEIDDIAGNGRLPTLSDKHNLLTVKLSLLRLLDLEM
;
A
#
# COMPACT_ATOMS: atom_id res chain seq x y z
N MET A 1 -3.49 16.36 -2.22
CA MET A 1 -4.10 17.46 -3.01
C MET A 1 -3.17 17.77 -4.18
N LEU A 2 -3.45 17.24 -5.37
CA LEU A 2 -2.76 17.69 -6.59
C LEU A 2 -3.27 19.10 -6.95
N PRO A 3 -2.40 20.02 -7.40
CA PRO A 3 -2.78 21.40 -7.65
C PRO A 3 -3.77 21.48 -8.81
N ARG A 4 -4.82 22.29 -8.66
CA ARG A 4 -5.93 22.58 -9.58
C ARG A 4 -5.54 23.12 -10.98
N ARG A 5 -4.28 23.02 -11.39
CA ARG A 5 -3.78 23.47 -12.69
C ARG A 5 -2.66 22.55 -13.16
N THR A 6 -3.00 21.46 -13.84
CA THR A 6 -2.08 20.89 -14.84
C THR A 6 -1.86 22.00 -15.87
N SER A 7 -0.71 22.66 -15.79
CA SER A 7 -0.38 23.82 -16.62
C SER A 7 -0.47 23.40 -18.08
N CYS A 8 -1.13 24.19 -18.95
CA CYS A 8 -1.14 23.94 -20.41
C CYS A 8 0.27 23.72 -20.99
N LYS A 9 1.32 24.20 -20.31
CA LYS A 9 2.73 23.95 -20.66
C LYS A 9 3.13 22.47 -20.54
N GLN A 10 2.64 21.75 -19.53
CA GLN A 10 2.93 20.32 -19.35
C GLN A 10 2.24 19.47 -20.42
N LEU A 11 0.98 19.78 -20.75
CA LEU A 11 0.25 19.10 -21.82
C LEU A 11 0.87 19.37 -23.20
N GLY A 12 1.41 20.56 -23.43
CA GLY A 12 2.14 20.89 -24.67
C GLY A 12 3.40 20.05 -24.88
N HIS A 13 4.19 19.83 -23.81
CA HIS A 13 5.39 18.97 -23.87
C HIS A 13 5.02 17.50 -24.12
N LEU A 14 3.98 17.00 -23.44
CA LEU A 14 3.50 15.63 -23.65
C LEU A 14 2.98 15.42 -25.08
N ARG A 15 2.28 16.42 -25.66
CA ARG A 15 1.78 16.35 -27.05
C ARG A 15 2.91 16.28 -28.07
N GLN A 16 4.01 17.01 -27.83
CA GLN A 16 5.20 16.98 -28.69
C GLN A 16 5.91 15.62 -28.68
N ASN A 17 5.98 14.97 -27.52
CA ASN A 17 6.70 13.71 -27.37
C ASN A 17 5.84 12.49 -27.77
N TYR A 18 4.53 12.54 -27.50
CA TYR A 18 3.68 11.34 -27.47
C TYR A 18 2.46 11.37 -28.41
N GLY A 19 2.21 12.48 -29.12
CA GLY A 19 1.19 12.55 -30.16
C GLY A 19 -0.13 13.20 -29.71
N ASP A 20 -1.26 12.74 -30.25
CA ASP A 20 -2.56 13.34 -29.95
C ASP A 20 -3.01 13.01 -28.53
N ILE A 21 -3.17 14.06 -27.72
CA ILE A 21 -3.58 13.99 -26.32
C ILE A 21 -4.92 14.70 -26.16
N ILE A 22 -5.88 14.03 -25.54
CA ILE A 22 -7.23 14.52 -25.24
C ILE A 22 -7.38 14.56 -23.72
N SER A 23 -7.63 15.72 -23.12
CA SER A 23 -8.00 15.81 -21.71
C SER A 23 -9.52 15.89 -21.54
N LEU A 24 -10.07 15.09 -20.62
CA LEU A 24 -11.47 15.11 -20.22
C LEU A 24 -11.58 15.44 -18.73
N SER A 25 -12.57 16.26 -18.38
CA SER A 25 -12.92 16.50 -16.98
C SER A 25 -13.97 15.50 -16.52
N LEU A 26 -13.64 14.72 -15.50
CA LEU A 26 -14.54 13.78 -14.82
C LEU A 26 -14.75 14.26 -13.39
N GLY A 27 -15.75 15.14 -13.21
CA GLY A 27 -16.05 15.76 -11.91
C GLY A 27 -14.90 16.63 -11.41
N SER A 28 -14.35 16.28 -10.24
CA SER A 28 -13.20 16.98 -9.65
C SER A 28 -11.85 16.59 -10.25
N TYR A 29 -11.81 15.60 -11.14
CA TYR A 29 -10.58 15.05 -11.71
C TYR A 29 -10.43 15.40 -13.19
N TRP A 30 -9.17 15.55 -13.63
CA TRP A 30 -8.81 15.67 -15.03
C TRP A 30 -8.15 14.37 -15.46
N VAL A 31 -8.68 13.73 -16.49
CA VAL A 31 -8.13 12.51 -17.08
C VAL A 31 -7.55 12.86 -18.43
N VAL A 32 -6.32 12.42 -18.69
CA VAL A 32 -5.60 12.69 -19.94
C VAL A 32 -5.50 11.38 -20.73
N PHE A 33 -6.12 11.36 -21.91
CA PHE A 33 -6.09 10.26 -22.87
C PHE A 33 -5.01 10.52 -23.91
N VAL A 34 -4.10 9.58 -24.11
CA VAL A 34 -3.10 9.63 -25.18
C VAL A 34 -3.53 8.63 -26.27
N ASN A 35 -3.67 9.10 -27.51
CA ASN A 35 -4.10 8.26 -28.63
C ASN A 35 -2.96 8.11 -29.66
N GLY A 36 -2.53 6.86 -29.94
CA GLY A 36 -1.54 6.56 -30.98
C GLY A 36 -0.71 5.29 -30.75
N ARG A 37 0.07 4.88 -31.77
CA ARG A 37 0.92 3.66 -31.74
C ARG A 37 2.05 3.68 -30.70
N LYS A 38 2.31 4.84 -30.08
CA LYS A 38 3.28 5.00 -28.99
C LYS A 38 2.66 4.80 -27.61
N PHE A 39 1.37 4.48 -27.51
CA PHE A 39 0.68 4.23 -26.23
C PHE A 39 1.33 3.07 -25.45
N GLU A 40 1.63 1.96 -26.11
CA GLU A 40 2.32 0.83 -25.48
C GLU A 40 3.72 1.23 -25.02
N GLU A 41 4.48 1.97 -25.83
CA GLU A 41 5.81 2.44 -25.46
C GLU A 41 5.78 3.46 -24.31
N LEU A 42 4.74 4.28 -24.23
CA LEU A 42 4.52 5.24 -23.16
C LEU A 42 4.16 4.56 -21.83
N PHE A 43 3.24 3.60 -21.87
CA PHE A 43 2.87 2.82 -20.68
C PHE A 43 3.99 1.90 -20.21
N VAL A 44 4.80 1.35 -21.13
CA VAL A 44 5.88 0.41 -20.79
C VAL A 44 7.16 1.14 -20.39
N LYS A 45 7.57 2.20 -21.09
CA LYS A 45 8.85 2.89 -20.84
C LYS A 45 8.74 4.12 -19.95
N HIS A 46 7.56 4.75 -19.88
CA HIS A 46 7.34 6.01 -19.14
C HIS A 46 6.10 5.90 -18.22
N ALA A 47 5.85 4.70 -17.68
CA ALA A 47 4.76 4.43 -16.73
C ALA A 47 4.77 5.43 -15.55
N ASN A 48 5.96 5.77 -15.07
CA ASN A 48 6.16 6.69 -13.95
C ASN A 48 5.72 8.14 -14.27
N GLU A 49 5.80 8.57 -15.53
CA GLU A 49 5.38 9.92 -15.96
C GLU A 49 3.87 10.01 -16.20
N THR A 50 3.24 8.90 -16.58
CA THR A 50 1.83 8.86 -17.03
C THR A 50 0.84 8.35 -16.01
N SER A 51 1.30 7.61 -15.01
CA SER A 51 0.39 7.03 -14.02
C SER A 51 -0.22 8.08 -13.09
N ASP A 52 0.22 9.35 -13.15
CA ASP A 52 -0.09 10.45 -12.21
C ASP A 52 -0.13 9.95 -10.75
N ARG A 53 0.68 8.92 -10.47
CA ARG A 53 0.72 8.24 -9.18
C ARG A 53 1.29 9.30 -8.27
N PRO A 54 0.49 9.86 -7.35
CA PRO A 54 1.02 10.83 -6.42
C PRO A 54 2.24 10.16 -5.80
N MET A 55 3.37 10.88 -5.72
CA MET A 55 4.57 10.43 -5.02
C MET A 55 4.09 9.74 -3.75
N LEU A 56 4.12 8.39 -3.76
CA LEU A 56 3.63 7.59 -2.66
C LEU A 56 4.35 8.15 -1.44
N PHE A 57 3.61 8.42 -0.36
CA PHE A 57 4.17 8.95 0.87
C PHE A 57 5.43 8.17 1.30
N ILE A 58 5.45 6.89 0.97
CA ILE A 58 6.57 5.96 1.03
C ILE A 58 7.87 6.51 0.41
N PHE A 59 7.88 7.06 -0.82
CA PHE A 59 9.10 7.61 -1.44
C PHE A 59 9.69 8.75 -0.62
N LYS A 60 8.82 9.58 -0.02
CA LYS A 60 9.25 10.66 0.87
C LYS A 60 9.82 10.09 2.17
N LEU A 61 9.19 9.07 2.74
CA LEU A 61 9.66 8.40 3.95
C LEU A 61 11.02 7.72 3.75
N VAL A 62 11.19 6.98 2.65
CA VAL A 62 12.45 6.29 2.34
C VAL A 62 13.59 7.29 2.16
N LYS A 63 13.36 8.42 1.47
CA LYS A 63 14.36 9.49 1.35
C LYS A 63 14.71 10.16 2.67
N ILE A 64 13.73 10.39 3.54
CA ILE A 64 14.00 10.94 4.88
C ILE A 64 14.86 9.94 5.66
N LYS A 65 14.46 8.67 5.62
CA LYS A 65 15.11 7.61 6.38
C LYS A 65 16.51 7.25 5.87
N SER A 66 16.75 7.31 4.55
CA SER A 66 18.10 7.16 3.97
C SER A 66 19.06 8.27 4.40
N THR A 67 18.53 9.41 4.88
CA THR A 67 19.32 10.53 5.39
C THR A 67 19.60 10.39 6.90
N GLU A 68 18.84 9.56 7.61
CA GLU A 68 19.10 9.22 9.01
C GLU A 68 20.25 8.19 9.08
N ARG A 69 21.12 8.31 10.09
CA ARG A 69 22.22 7.34 10.26
C ARG A 69 21.63 5.99 10.68
N LEU A 70 22.01 4.95 9.94
CA LEU A 70 21.74 3.56 10.32
C LEU A 70 22.43 3.25 11.64
N ASP A 71 21.68 2.67 12.57
CA ASP A 71 22.21 2.08 13.79
C ASP A 71 22.23 0.56 13.61
N GLU A 72 23.41 0.01 13.30
CA GLU A 72 23.60 -1.43 13.07
C GLU A 72 23.22 -2.28 14.28
N ASN A 73 23.24 -1.72 15.49
CA ASN A 73 22.89 -2.42 16.72
C ASN A 73 21.39 -2.37 17.03
N ASN A 74 20.59 -1.62 16.25
CA ASN A 74 19.18 -1.42 16.49
C ASN A 74 18.37 -1.33 15.18
N ILE A 75 18.07 -2.50 14.62
CA ILE A 75 17.24 -2.64 13.42
C ILE A 75 15.77 -2.54 13.79
N ARG A 76 15.12 -1.41 13.45
CA ARG A 76 13.74 -1.11 13.90
C ARG A 76 12.67 -1.54 12.91
N ASP A 77 12.98 -1.51 11.62
CA ASP A 77 12.03 -1.88 10.57
C ASP A 77 12.73 -2.44 9.32
N PHE A 78 11.91 -2.77 8.32
CA PHE A 78 12.35 -3.34 7.05
C PHE A 78 13.38 -2.48 6.31
N ILE A 79 13.28 -1.15 6.38
CA ILE A 79 14.21 -0.24 5.70
C ILE A 79 15.60 -0.32 6.35
N ASP A 80 15.67 -0.34 7.69
CA ASP A 80 16.95 -0.50 8.40
C ASP A 80 17.57 -1.87 8.09
N ALA A 81 16.75 -2.92 8.05
CA ALA A 81 17.20 -4.28 7.71
C ALA A 81 17.73 -4.38 6.27
N TYR A 82 17.06 -3.71 5.32
CA TYR A 82 17.48 -3.67 3.93
C TYR A 82 18.82 -2.98 3.79
N PHE A 83 18.98 -1.81 4.41
CA PHE A 83 20.24 -1.07 4.35
C PHE A 83 21.39 -1.79 5.05
N LEU A 84 21.16 -2.43 6.20
CA LEU A 84 22.15 -3.30 6.82
C LEU A 84 22.60 -4.39 5.82
N LYS A 85 21.65 -4.98 5.09
CA LYS A 85 21.97 -6.01 4.12
C LYS A 85 22.78 -5.51 2.93
N THR A 86 22.50 -4.29 2.47
CA THR A 86 23.29 -3.61 1.44
C THR A 86 24.76 -3.46 1.87
N VAL A 87 24.99 -3.03 3.12
CA VAL A 87 26.34 -2.85 3.69
C VAL A 87 27.06 -4.20 3.87
N GLU A 88 26.38 -5.23 4.39
CA GLU A 88 26.97 -6.55 4.62
C GLU A 88 27.39 -7.27 3.32
N THR A 89 26.55 -7.19 2.29
CA THR A 89 26.74 -7.99 1.07
C THR A 89 27.50 -7.26 -0.02
N ASN A 90 27.60 -5.92 0.06
CA ASN A 90 28.17 -5.05 -0.97
C ASN A 90 27.74 -5.46 -2.39
N ASN A 91 26.46 -5.81 -2.52
CA ASN A 91 25.90 -6.42 -3.71
C ASN A 91 25.11 -5.38 -4.53
N GLU A 92 25.37 -5.33 -5.83
CA GLU A 92 24.72 -4.43 -6.79
C GLU A 92 23.20 -4.61 -6.90
N TYR A 93 22.65 -5.74 -6.41
CA TYR A 93 21.21 -6.00 -6.37
C TYR A 93 20.46 -5.32 -5.21
N TYR A 94 21.12 -4.51 -4.38
CA TYR A 94 20.47 -3.76 -3.31
C TYR A 94 20.53 -2.25 -3.58
N THR A 95 19.74 -1.80 -4.56
CA THR A 95 19.60 -0.38 -4.92
C THR A 95 18.44 0.29 -4.18
N ASP A 96 18.47 1.62 -4.11
CA ASP A 96 17.36 2.43 -3.61
C ASP A 96 16.08 2.22 -4.44
N GLU A 97 16.21 2.02 -5.76
CA GLU A 97 15.07 1.78 -6.64
C GLU A 97 14.38 0.44 -6.34
N GLN A 98 15.16 -0.61 -6.08
CA GLN A 98 14.62 -1.90 -5.67
C GLN A 98 13.97 -1.83 -4.28
N LEU A 99 14.57 -1.10 -3.34
CA LEU A 99 13.96 -0.85 -2.03
C LEU A 99 12.58 -0.20 -2.19
N LEU A 100 12.50 0.82 -3.04
CA LEU A 100 11.26 1.51 -3.34
C LEU A 100 10.23 0.60 -4.00
N SER A 101 10.64 -0.24 -4.95
CA SER A 101 9.74 -1.22 -5.59
C SER A 101 9.18 -2.21 -4.57
N VAL A 102 10.04 -2.81 -3.75
CA VAL A 102 9.62 -3.80 -2.74
C VAL A 102 8.68 -3.18 -1.71
N ILE A 103 8.96 -1.96 -1.26
CA ILE A 103 8.06 -1.28 -0.32
C ILE A 103 6.73 -0.93 -0.99
N ALA A 104 6.76 -0.44 -2.24
CA ALA A 104 5.53 -0.16 -2.98
C ALA A 104 4.68 -1.42 -3.16
N ASP A 105 5.29 -2.56 -3.48
CA ASP A 105 4.61 -3.85 -3.62
C ASP A 105 4.05 -4.33 -2.27
N LEU A 106 4.83 -4.23 -1.20
CA LEU A 106 4.41 -4.62 0.16
C LEU A 106 3.17 -3.84 0.61
N PHE A 107 3.19 -2.50 0.46
CA PHE A 107 2.05 -1.67 0.82
C PHE A 107 0.88 -1.82 -0.15
N GLY A 108 1.15 -1.94 -1.45
CA GLY A 108 0.11 -2.16 -2.46
C GLY A 108 -0.66 -3.45 -2.20
N ALA A 109 0.06 -4.58 -2.09
CA ALA A 109 -0.53 -5.88 -1.84
C ALA A 109 -1.19 -5.97 -0.45
N GLY A 110 -0.57 -5.39 0.58
CA GLY A 110 -1.06 -5.50 1.95
C GLY A 110 -2.23 -4.57 2.29
N THR A 111 -2.28 -3.36 1.72
CA THR A 111 -3.29 -2.36 2.11
C THR A 111 -4.68 -2.72 1.60
N GLU A 112 -4.80 -3.00 0.30
CA GLU A 112 -6.11 -3.29 -0.31
C GLU A 112 -6.71 -4.57 0.24
N THR A 113 -5.94 -5.67 0.25
CA THR A 113 -6.40 -6.97 0.75
C THR A 113 -6.81 -6.93 2.22
N SER A 114 -6.00 -6.31 3.09
CA SER A 114 -6.31 -6.22 4.52
C SER A 114 -7.51 -5.30 4.79
N ALA A 115 -7.62 -4.17 4.08
CA ALA A 115 -8.75 -3.26 4.24
C ALA A 115 -10.06 -3.92 3.83
N THR A 116 -10.09 -4.56 2.66
CA THR A 116 -11.26 -5.32 2.18
C THR A 116 -11.64 -6.44 3.16
N THR A 117 -10.66 -7.22 3.63
CA THR A 117 -10.92 -8.29 4.61
C THR A 117 -11.55 -7.75 5.90
N ILE A 118 -11.05 -6.61 6.41
CA ILE A 118 -11.59 -5.98 7.64
C ILE A 118 -13.01 -5.44 7.40
N GLU A 119 -13.24 -4.79 6.25
CA GLU A 119 -14.56 -4.27 5.89
C GLU A 119 -15.61 -5.38 5.87
N TRP A 120 -15.31 -6.48 5.20
CA TRP A 120 -16.20 -7.63 5.19
C TRP A 120 -16.32 -8.32 6.54
N ALA A 121 -15.27 -8.31 7.38
CA ALA A 121 -15.36 -8.85 8.73
C ALA A 121 -16.40 -8.08 9.56
N PHE A 122 -16.49 -6.76 9.38
CA PHE A 122 -17.56 -5.97 9.98
C PHE A 122 -18.93 -6.33 9.40
N VAL A 123 -19.07 -6.46 8.09
CA VAL A 123 -20.34 -6.85 7.45
C VAL A 123 -20.81 -8.23 7.95
N TYR A 124 -19.90 -9.20 8.04
CA TYR A 124 -20.16 -10.53 8.57
C TYR A 124 -20.65 -10.48 10.02
N MET A 125 -19.98 -9.70 10.88
CA MET A 125 -20.41 -9.49 12.27
C MET A 125 -21.75 -8.75 12.40
N MET A 126 -22.06 -7.84 11.49
CA MET A 126 -23.35 -7.12 11.49
C MET A 126 -24.51 -8.03 11.07
N ASN A 127 -24.25 -9.04 10.24
CA ASN A 127 -25.25 -10.00 9.79
C ASN A 127 -25.51 -11.13 10.81
N ASP A 128 -24.54 -11.42 11.69
CA ASP A 128 -24.66 -12.43 12.75
C ASP A 128 -24.26 -11.82 14.11
N MET A 129 -25.26 -11.33 14.84
CA MET A 129 -25.04 -10.74 16.17
C MET A 129 -24.53 -11.76 17.20
N ASP A 130 -24.89 -13.04 17.04
CA ASP A 130 -24.48 -14.09 17.98
C ASP A 130 -22.97 -14.37 17.86
N ILE A 131 -22.42 -14.38 16.64
CA ILE A 131 -20.97 -14.53 16.45
C ILE A 131 -20.21 -13.31 16.96
N GLN A 132 -20.74 -12.10 16.77
CA GLN A 132 -20.14 -10.88 17.30
C GLN A 132 -20.07 -10.90 18.84
N ILE A 133 -21.14 -11.31 19.52
CA ILE A 133 -21.17 -11.43 20.99
C ILE A 133 -20.14 -12.45 21.47
N LYS A 134 -20.07 -13.63 20.83
CA LYS A 134 -19.09 -14.66 21.20
C LYS A 134 -17.65 -14.20 21.01
N MET A 135 -17.34 -13.53 19.90
CA MET A 135 -16.01 -12.98 19.66
C MET A 135 -15.63 -11.91 20.69
N ARG A 136 -16.58 -11.03 21.06
CA ARG A 136 -16.34 -10.04 22.11
C ARG A 136 -16.08 -10.69 23.46
N GLN A 137 -16.90 -11.66 23.87
CA GLN A 137 -16.70 -12.41 25.11
C GLN A 137 -15.33 -13.09 25.14
N GLU A 138 -14.95 -13.78 24.05
CA GLU A 138 -13.64 -14.41 23.94
C GLU A 138 -12.48 -13.40 24.09
N ILE A 139 -12.59 -12.23 23.46
CA ILE A 139 -11.58 -11.17 23.59
C ILE A 139 -11.54 -10.65 25.03
N ASP A 140 -12.69 -10.39 25.65
CA ASP A 140 -12.78 -9.86 27.01
C ASP A 140 -12.22 -10.86 28.05
N ASP A 141 -12.49 -12.14 27.87
CA ASP A 141 -11.99 -13.23 28.73
C ASP A 141 -10.47 -13.38 28.66
N ILE A 142 -9.87 -13.21 27.47
CA ILE A 142 -8.41 -13.36 27.26
C ILE A 142 -7.66 -12.08 27.64
N ALA A 143 -8.19 -10.93 27.22
CA ALA A 143 -7.52 -9.66 27.45
C ALA A 143 -7.62 -9.27 28.92
N GLY A 144 -8.80 -9.44 29.54
CA GLY A 144 -9.09 -9.15 30.95
C GLY A 144 -8.85 -7.69 31.35
N ASN A 145 -9.60 -7.19 32.34
CA ASN A 145 -9.27 -6.00 33.15
C ASN A 145 -8.62 -4.79 32.43
N GLY A 146 -9.10 -4.43 31.24
CA GLY A 146 -8.68 -3.22 30.53
C GLY A 146 -7.34 -3.28 29.79
N ARG A 147 -6.71 -4.45 29.65
CA ARG A 147 -5.54 -4.63 28.77
C ARG A 147 -5.98 -4.76 27.31
N LEU A 148 -5.18 -4.26 26.37
CA LEU A 148 -5.38 -4.54 24.93
C LEU A 148 -4.83 -5.92 24.55
N PRO A 149 -5.50 -6.65 23.62
CA PRO A 149 -4.97 -7.88 23.05
C PRO A 149 -3.57 -7.70 22.45
N THR A 150 -2.72 -8.70 22.62
CA THR A 150 -1.36 -8.76 22.08
C THR A 150 -1.20 -9.94 21.13
N LEU A 151 -0.11 -9.98 20.36
CA LEU A 151 0.15 -11.09 19.44
C LEU A 151 0.27 -12.46 20.14
N SER A 152 0.69 -12.49 21.40
CA SER A 152 0.77 -13.71 22.20
C SER A 152 -0.61 -14.33 22.46
N ASP A 153 -1.67 -13.52 22.45
CA ASP A 153 -3.05 -13.95 22.69
C ASP A 153 -3.67 -14.64 21.46
N LYS A 154 -3.03 -14.52 20.29
CA LYS A 154 -3.55 -15.01 18.99
C LYS A 154 -3.96 -16.48 19.02
N HIS A 155 -3.22 -17.33 19.75
CA HIS A 155 -3.52 -18.76 19.83
C HIS A 155 -4.77 -19.08 20.65
N ASN A 156 -5.19 -18.16 21.51
CA ASN A 156 -6.35 -18.32 22.38
C ASN A 156 -7.64 -17.75 21.77
N LEU A 157 -7.52 -16.93 20.71
CA LEU A 157 -8.63 -16.30 19.99
C LEU A 157 -9.25 -17.25 18.94
N LEU A 158 -9.79 -18.38 19.38
CA LEU A 158 -10.27 -19.45 18.49
C LEU A 158 -11.50 -19.02 17.67
N THR A 159 -12.49 -18.41 18.31
CA THR A 159 -13.75 -17.95 17.70
C THR A 159 -13.47 -16.85 16.69
N VAL A 160 -12.63 -15.88 17.05
CA VAL A 160 -12.19 -14.83 16.12
C VAL A 160 -11.47 -15.44 14.91
N LYS A 161 -10.54 -16.36 15.15
CA LYS A 161 -9.79 -17.02 14.08
C LYS A 161 -10.70 -17.79 13.13
N LEU A 162 -11.63 -18.60 13.65
CA LEU A 162 -12.55 -19.38 12.83
C LEU A 162 -13.50 -18.49 12.02
N SER A 163 -13.95 -17.38 12.60
CA SER A 163 -14.82 -16.43 11.91
C SER A 163 -14.10 -15.75 10.74
N LEU A 164 -12.85 -15.32 10.94
CA LEU A 164 -12.01 -14.75 9.88
C LEU A 164 -11.69 -15.77 8.78
N LEU A 165 -11.37 -17.02 9.14
CA LEU A 165 -11.13 -18.08 8.14
C LEU A 165 -12.38 -18.33 7.30
N ARG A 166 -13.54 -18.43 7.94
CA ARG A 166 -14.80 -18.62 7.23
C ARG A 166 -15.15 -17.46 6.31
N LEU A 167 -14.83 -16.23 6.71
CA LEU A 167 -14.98 -15.07 5.84
C LEU A 167 -14.09 -15.18 4.59
N LEU A 168 -12.82 -15.55 4.76
CA LEU A 168 -11.89 -15.71 3.64
C LEU A 168 -12.32 -16.82 2.68
N ASP A 169 -12.99 -17.87 3.20
CA ASP A 169 -13.57 -18.95 2.39
C ASP A 169 -14.86 -18.53 1.63
N LEU A 170 -15.53 -17.45 2.04
CA LEU A 170 -16.76 -16.96 1.40
C LEU A 170 -16.49 -15.97 0.25
N GLU A 171 -15.29 -15.39 0.21
CA GLU A 171 -14.91 -14.33 -0.75
C GLU A 171 -13.83 -14.75 -1.77
N MET A 172 -13.33 -15.99 -1.67
CA MET A 172 -12.47 -16.62 -2.68
C MET A 172 -13.17 -17.83 -3.32
#